data_AF-A0A523JR09-F1
#
_entry.id   AF-A0A523JR09-F1
#
_cell.length_a   1.000
_cell.length_b   1.000
_cell.length_c   1.000
_cell.angle_alpha   90.00
_cell.angle_beta   90.00
_cell.angle_gamma   90.00
#
_symmetry.space_group_name_H-M   'P 1'
#
loop_
_entity.id
_entity.type
_entity.pdbx_description
1 polymer ?
#
loop_
_entity_poly.entity_id
_entity_poly.type
_entity_poly.pdbx_seq_one_letter_code
_entity_poly.pdbx_strand_id
1 'polypeptide(L)'
;AARDAGLRAKIAVKSNDARIDPVGACVGMRGSRVQAVSNELAGERVDIILWDENAAQFVVNAMSPAEVVSIVVDEDAHSMDIAVDEEKLSQAIGRGGQNIRLASELAGWELNVMTETDAEQKSEAETRTLIELFSKQLDVDEEVGLILVQEGFSTIEEVAYVPSAELMEIEEFDEDIVNELRTRARDVLLTQAIVQEEKIDEAEPAEDLMSLEGMDKGLAFTLASEGVVTREDLAELATDDLLEIKEMDQEKAAALIMKARAHWFETEQQA
;
A
#
# COMPACT_ATOMS: atom_id res chain seq x y z
N ALA A 1 2.69 6.59 -19.34
CA ALA A 1 3.72 5.85 -20.09
C ALA A 1 4.91 5.67 -19.17
N ALA A 2 5.49 4.48 -19.11
CA ALA A 2 6.63 4.16 -18.26
C ALA A 2 7.83 3.83 -19.17
N ARG A 3 9.03 4.29 -18.81
CA ARG A 3 10.18 4.22 -19.73
C ARG A 3 11.53 4.18 -19.03
N ASP A 4 12.30 3.14 -19.38
CA ASP A 4 13.74 3.10 -19.21
C ASP A 4 14.41 3.49 -20.53
N ALA A 5 14.93 4.72 -20.59
CA ALA A 5 15.53 5.26 -21.79
C ALA A 5 16.63 4.34 -22.35
N GLY A 6 16.54 4.02 -23.64
CA GLY A 6 17.50 3.17 -24.35
C GLY A 6 17.38 1.67 -24.08
N LEU A 7 16.43 1.23 -23.23
CA LEU A 7 16.23 -0.18 -22.92
C LEU A 7 14.82 -0.66 -23.26
N ARG A 8 13.80 -0.12 -22.58
CA ARG A 8 12.42 -0.55 -22.73
C ARG A 8 11.43 0.52 -22.31
N ALA A 9 10.32 0.63 -23.03
CA ALA A 9 9.19 1.48 -22.69
C ALA A 9 7.89 0.68 -22.77
N LYS A 10 6.94 1.03 -21.89
CA LYS A 10 5.56 0.58 -21.92
C LYS A 10 4.64 1.79 -22.10
N ILE A 11 3.83 1.77 -23.15
CA ILE A 11 2.95 2.89 -23.51
C ILE A 11 1.53 2.37 -23.65
N ALA A 12 0.65 2.83 -22.75
CA ALA A 12 -0.78 2.57 -22.83
C ALA A 12 -1.45 3.51 -23.84
N VAL A 13 -2.31 2.95 -24.69
CA VAL A 13 -3.08 3.70 -25.70
C VAL A 13 -4.56 3.33 -25.61
N LYS A 14 -5.43 4.32 -25.82
CA LYS A 14 -6.86 4.13 -26.00
C LYS A 14 -7.37 4.87 -27.22
N SER A 15 -8.45 4.39 -27.80
CA SER A 15 -9.21 5.11 -28.81
C SER A 15 -10.51 5.62 -28.19
N ASN A 16 -10.89 6.87 -28.51
CA ASN A 16 -12.22 7.39 -28.19
C ASN A 16 -13.29 6.93 -29.20
N ASP A 17 -12.87 6.33 -30.33
CA ASP A 17 -13.77 5.71 -31.31
C ASP A 17 -13.60 4.17 -31.25
N ALA A 18 -14.67 3.47 -30.88
CA ALA A 18 -14.68 2.02 -30.73
C ALA A 18 -14.37 1.25 -32.04
N ARG A 19 -14.42 1.91 -33.20
CA ARG A 19 -14.10 1.29 -34.50
C ARG A 19 -12.60 1.31 -34.82
N ILE A 20 -11.79 2.00 -34.02
CA ILE A 20 -10.35 2.13 -34.21
C ILE A 20 -9.66 1.24 -33.19
N ASP A 21 -8.85 0.31 -33.67
CA ASP A 21 -7.86 -0.39 -32.84
C ASP A 21 -6.67 0.54 -32.56
N PRO A 22 -6.52 1.05 -31.33
CA PRO A 22 -5.44 1.99 -31.00
C PRO A 22 -4.06 1.31 -31.05
N VAL A 23 -3.96 0.03 -30.68
CA VAL A 23 -2.69 -0.70 -30.69
C VAL A 23 -2.24 -0.91 -32.14
N GLY A 24 -3.10 -1.46 -32.98
CA GLY A 24 -2.82 -1.62 -34.41
C GLY A 24 -2.51 -0.29 -35.10
N ALA A 25 -3.22 0.78 -34.72
CA ALA A 25 -3.00 2.15 -35.19
C ALA A 25 -1.66 2.77 -34.75
N CYS A 26 -0.97 2.25 -33.73
CA CYS A 26 0.37 2.69 -33.38
C CYS A 26 1.45 1.72 -33.89
N VAL A 27 1.19 0.41 -33.91
CA VAL A 27 2.13 -0.65 -34.33
C VAL A 27 2.38 -0.62 -35.85
N GLY A 28 1.32 -0.47 -36.65
CA GLY A 28 1.40 -0.50 -38.11
C GLY A 28 1.55 -1.90 -38.69
N MET A 29 1.56 -1.99 -40.03
CA MET A 29 1.67 -3.27 -40.73
C MET A 29 2.94 -4.00 -40.28
N ARG A 30 2.77 -5.17 -39.64
CA ARG A 30 3.86 -5.99 -39.09
C ARG A 30 4.84 -5.22 -38.20
N GLY A 31 4.35 -4.26 -37.41
CA GLY A 31 5.20 -3.48 -36.50
C GLY A 31 6.05 -2.40 -37.15
N SER A 32 5.83 -2.09 -38.43
CA SER A 32 6.65 -1.12 -39.18
C SER A 32 6.79 0.25 -38.50
N ARG A 33 5.75 0.76 -37.83
CA ARG A 33 5.80 2.08 -37.18
C ARG A 33 6.51 2.03 -35.84
N VAL A 34 6.15 1.08 -34.99
CA VAL A 34 6.82 0.92 -33.68
C VAL A 34 8.31 0.57 -33.86
N GLN A 35 8.64 -0.23 -34.88
CA GLN A 35 10.03 -0.55 -35.20
C GLN A 35 10.81 0.67 -35.70
N ALA A 36 10.18 1.57 -36.46
CA ALA A 36 10.82 2.82 -36.88
C ALA A 36 11.19 3.69 -35.67
N VAL A 37 10.26 3.85 -34.71
CA VAL A 37 10.51 4.56 -33.45
C VAL A 37 11.59 3.87 -32.62
N SER A 38 11.52 2.54 -32.48
CA SER A 38 12.54 1.74 -31.78
C SER A 38 13.94 1.96 -32.38
N ASN A 39 14.05 2.02 -33.72
CA ASN A 39 15.31 2.29 -34.40
C ASN A 39 15.83 3.72 -34.16
N GLU A 40 14.95 4.71 -34.11
CA GLU A 40 15.30 6.10 -33.75
C GLU A 40 15.77 6.21 -32.28
N LEU A 41 15.24 5.34 -31.41
CA LEU A 41 15.61 5.22 -30.00
C LEU A 41 16.74 4.20 -29.76
N ALA A 42 17.61 4.00 -30.74
CA ALA A 42 18.79 3.13 -30.63
C ALA A 42 18.49 1.66 -30.21
N GLY A 43 17.34 1.13 -30.62
CA GLY A 43 16.92 -0.25 -30.34
C GLY A 43 16.15 -0.42 -29.04
N GLU A 44 15.67 0.66 -28.43
CA GLU A 44 14.77 0.61 -27.28
C GLU A 44 13.53 -0.25 -27.60
N ARG A 45 13.20 -1.22 -26.73
CA ARG A 45 12.01 -2.07 -26.91
C ARG A 45 10.76 -1.30 -26.50
N VAL A 46 9.82 -1.09 -27.43
CA VAL A 46 8.61 -0.32 -27.16
C VAL A 46 7.40 -1.25 -27.17
N ASP A 47 6.80 -1.45 -25.99
CA ASP A 47 5.56 -2.20 -25.83
C ASP A 47 4.37 -1.23 -25.90
N ILE A 48 3.44 -1.50 -26.81
CA ILE A 48 2.21 -0.74 -26.96
C ILE A 48 1.08 -1.57 -26.38
N ILE A 49 0.45 -1.03 -25.34
CA ILE A 49 -0.49 -1.74 -24.48
C ILE A 49 -1.87 -1.10 -24.62
N LEU A 50 -2.92 -1.92 -24.63
CA LEU A 50 -4.29 -1.41 -24.61
C LEU A 50 -4.61 -0.90 -23.21
N TRP A 51 -4.99 0.37 -23.11
CA TRP A 51 -5.51 0.93 -21.87
C TRP A 51 -6.93 0.43 -21.60
N ASP A 52 -7.24 0.17 -20.33
CA ASP A 52 -8.55 -0.25 -19.86
C ASP A 52 -8.99 0.62 -18.67
N GLU A 53 -10.30 0.78 -18.49
CA GLU A 53 -10.88 1.48 -17.34
C GLU A 53 -10.83 0.61 -16.07
N ASN A 54 -10.95 -0.71 -16.24
CA ASN A 54 -10.80 -1.65 -15.14
C ASN A 54 -9.31 -1.83 -14.82
N ALA A 55 -8.90 -1.52 -13.58
CA ALA A 55 -7.51 -1.54 -13.16
C ALA A 55 -6.86 -2.93 -13.31
N ALA A 56 -7.56 -4.00 -12.91
CA ALA A 56 -7.05 -5.36 -13.04
C ALA A 56 -6.82 -5.74 -14.51
N GLN A 57 -7.78 -5.43 -15.40
CA GLN A 57 -7.62 -5.67 -16.83
C GLN A 57 -6.49 -4.83 -17.44
N PHE A 58 -6.32 -3.59 -16.98
CA PHE A 58 -5.23 -2.74 -17.42
C PHE A 58 -3.86 -3.28 -16.99
N VAL A 59 -3.76 -3.84 -15.78
CA VAL A 59 -2.54 -4.52 -15.29
C VAL A 59 -2.26 -5.79 -16.09
N VAL A 60 -3.27 -6.63 -16.40
CA VAL A 60 -3.10 -7.78 -17.31
C VAL A 60 -2.49 -7.33 -18.63
N ASN A 61 -3.02 -6.25 -19.21
CA ASN A 61 -2.49 -5.70 -20.47
C ASN A 61 -1.05 -5.18 -20.29
N ALA A 62 -0.74 -4.53 -19.17
CA ALA A 62 0.58 -3.99 -18.86
C ALA A 62 1.66 -5.06 -18.64
N MET A 63 1.27 -6.25 -18.16
CA MET A 63 2.17 -7.39 -17.95
C MET A 63 2.69 -8.03 -19.23
N SER A 64 2.07 -7.73 -20.38
CA SER A 64 2.52 -8.17 -21.70
C SER A 64 4.03 -7.98 -21.90
N PRO A 65 4.76 -9.01 -22.40
CA PRO A 65 4.28 -10.23 -23.05
C PRO A 65 4.03 -11.43 -22.11
N ALA A 66 4.11 -11.25 -20.79
CA ALA A 66 3.79 -12.33 -19.87
C ALA A 66 2.27 -12.50 -19.77
N GLU A 67 1.81 -13.75 -19.77
CA GLU A 67 0.41 -14.10 -19.59
C GLU A 67 0.13 -14.22 -18.09
N VAL A 68 -0.93 -13.55 -17.63
CA VAL A 68 -1.37 -13.54 -16.24
C VAL A 68 -2.44 -14.60 -16.07
N VAL A 69 -2.33 -15.41 -15.02
CA VAL A 69 -3.31 -16.46 -14.70
C VAL A 69 -4.40 -15.92 -13.80
N SER A 70 -4.03 -15.25 -12.72
CA SER A 70 -4.97 -14.60 -11.80
C SER A 70 -4.36 -13.34 -11.19
N ILE A 71 -5.23 -12.46 -10.71
CA ILE A 71 -4.86 -11.25 -9.98
C ILE A 71 -5.70 -11.18 -8.72
N VAL A 72 -5.06 -10.93 -7.58
CA VAL A 72 -5.70 -10.52 -6.33
C VAL A 72 -5.41 -9.04 -6.13
N VAL A 73 -6.45 -8.26 -5.85
CA VAL A 73 -6.35 -6.80 -5.69
C VAL A 73 -6.51 -6.47 -4.22
N ASP A 74 -5.56 -5.71 -3.69
CA ASP A 74 -5.63 -5.11 -2.36
C ASP A 74 -5.80 -3.59 -2.53
N GLU A 75 -7.03 -3.12 -2.35
CA GLU A 75 -7.39 -1.72 -2.54
C GLU A 75 -6.80 -0.81 -1.44
N ASP A 76 -6.69 -1.32 -0.21
CA ASP A 76 -6.19 -0.57 0.94
C ASP A 76 -4.68 -0.34 0.83
N ALA A 77 -3.93 -1.38 0.45
CA ALA A 77 -2.49 -1.28 0.21
C ALA A 77 -2.16 -0.69 -1.18
N HIS A 78 -3.17 -0.45 -2.03
CA HIS A 78 -3.00 -0.03 -3.43
C HIS A 78 -2.01 -0.93 -4.19
N SER A 79 -2.13 -2.25 -3.97
CA SER A 79 -1.25 -3.27 -4.51
C SER A 79 -2.02 -4.40 -5.20
N MET A 80 -1.34 -5.14 -6.08
CA MET A 80 -1.90 -6.31 -6.75
C MET A 80 -0.90 -7.47 -6.75
N ASP A 81 -1.37 -8.64 -6.34
CA ASP A 81 -0.64 -9.88 -6.49
C ASP A 81 -1.03 -10.56 -7.80
N ILE A 82 -0.02 -10.88 -8.61
CA ILE A 82 -0.15 -11.41 -9.96
C ILE A 82 0.41 -12.82 -9.97
N ALA A 83 -0.47 -13.80 -10.17
CA ALA A 83 -0.07 -15.18 -10.36
C ALA A 83 0.21 -15.44 -11.84
N VAL A 84 1.34 -16.10 -12.12
CA VAL A 84 1.74 -16.54 -13.45
C VAL A 84 2.21 -17.98 -13.41
N ASP A 85 2.19 -18.64 -14.58
CA ASP A 85 2.84 -19.94 -14.74
C ASP A 85 4.31 -19.87 -14.31
N GLU A 86 4.81 -20.92 -13.65
CA GLU A 86 6.21 -21.00 -13.20
C GLU A 86 7.20 -20.78 -14.37
N GLU A 87 6.88 -21.32 -15.56
CA GLU A 87 7.69 -21.14 -16.77
C GLU A 87 7.74 -19.68 -17.26
N LYS A 88 6.74 -18.87 -16.89
CA LYS A 88 6.58 -17.47 -17.31
C LYS A 88 7.02 -16.47 -16.25
N LEU A 89 7.26 -16.91 -15.01
CA LEU A 89 7.69 -16.03 -13.90
C LEU A 89 8.89 -15.15 -14.27
N SER A 90 9.93 -15.74 -14.87
CA SER A 90 11.13 -15.01 -15.30
C SER A 90 10.82 -13.95 -16.36
N GLN A 91 9.89 -14.23 -17.27
CA GLN A 91 9.45 -13.29 -18.31
C GLN A 91 8.61 -12.16 -17.71
N ALA A 92 7.73 -12.47 -16.76
CA ALA A 92 6.86 -11.54 -16.05
C ALA A 92 7.65 -10.52 -15.22
N ILE A 93 8.67 -10.97 -14.49
CA ILE A 93 9.60 -10.09 -13.75
C ILE A 93 10.47 -9.30 -14.75
N GLY A 94 10.99 -9.99 -15.77
CA GLY A 94 11.93 -9.43 -16.72
C GLY A 94 13.33 -9.22 -16.13
N ARG A 95 14.31 -8.93 -17.01
CA ARG A 95 15.71 -8.76 -16.60
C ARG A 95 15.83 -7.62 -15.58
N GLY A 96 16.25 -7.95 -14.35
CA GLY A 96 16.39 -6.99 -13.26
C GLY A 96 15.07 -6.35 -12.81
N GLY A 97 13.93 -7.06 -12.97
CA GLY A 97 12.62 -6.53 -12.60
C GLY A 97 12.06 -5.47 -13.57
N GLN A 98 12.70 -5.29 -14.74
CA GLN A 98 12.31 -4.23 -15.67
C GLN A 98 10.86 -4.33 -16.15
N ASN A 99 10.32 -5.53 -16.36
CA ASN A 99 8.96 -5.65 -16.89
C ASN A 99 7.92 -5.29 -15.83
N ILE A 100 8.07 -5.84 -14.62
CA ILE A 100 7.15 -5.58 -13.51
C ILE A 100 7.21 -4.11 -13.06
N ARG A 101 8.41 -3.51 -12.97
CA ARG A 101 8.55 -2.10 -12.59
C ARG A 101 7.89 -1.18 -13.61
N LEU A 102 8.13 -1.39 -14.92
CA LEU A 102 7.48 -0.58 -15.95
C LEU A 102 5.96 -0.79 -15.99
N ALA A 103 5.46 -1.99 -15.67
CA ALA A 103 4.03 -2.25 -15.57
C ALA A 103 3.42 -1.54 -14.36
N SER A 104 4.08 -1.61 -13.21
CA SER A 104 3.73 -0.92 -11.97
C SER A 104 3.70 0.60 -12.16
N GLU A 105 4.77 1.19 -12.72
CA GLU A 105 4.82 2.63 -13.05
C GLU A 105 3.74 3.05 -14.06
N LEU A 106 3.37 2.17 -15.00
CA LEU A 106 2.36 2.48 -16.01
C LEU A 106 0.94 2.41 -15.44
N ALA A 107 0.67 1.41 -14.60
CA ALA A 107 -0.62 1.19 -13.97
C ALA A 107 -0.85 2.12 -12.77
N GLY A 108 0.23 2.56 -12.12
CA GLY A 108 0.18 3.31 -10.88
C GLY A 108 -0.02 2.44 -9.63
N TRP A 109 0.05 1.11 -9.76
CA TRP A 109 -0.15 0.14 -8.67
C TRP A 109 1.15 -0.54 -8.30
N GLU A 110 1.32 -0.89 -7.03
CA GLU A 110 2.40 -1.80 -6.63
C GLU A 110 2.04 -3.22 -7.09
N LEU A 111 2.95 -3.89 -7.81
CA LEU A 111 2.68 -5.18 -8.42
C LEU A 111 3.66 -6.24 -7.90
N ASN A 112 3.12 -7.28 -7.29
CA ASN A 112 3.86 -8.44 -6.81
C ASN A 112 3.64 -9.61 -7.77
N VAL A 113 4.70 -10.26 -8.25
CA VAL A 113 4.57 -11.40 -9.16
C VAL A 113 5.04 -12.67 -8.46
N MET A 114 4.21 -13.70 -8.51
CA MET A 114 4.48 -14.99 -7.89
C MET A 114 3.96 -16.13 -8.76
N THR A 115 4.32 -17.37 -8.42
CA THR A 115 3.72 -18.54 -9.09
C THR A 115 2.30 -18.77 -8.59
N GLU A 116 1.49 -19.52 -9.33
CA GLU A 116 0.16 -19.95 -8.85
C GLU A 116 0.25 -20.68 -7.50
N THR A 117 1.22 -21.59 -7.36
CA THR A 117 1.44 -22.31 -6.09
C THR A 117 1.76 -21.36 -4.94
N ASP A 118 2.57 -20.33 -5.18
CA ASP A 118 2.91 -19.35 -4.16
C ASP A 118 1.70 -18.46 -3.82
N ALA A 119 0.87 -18.11 -4.80
CA ALA A 119 -0.37 -17.35 -4.59
C ALA A 119 -1.37 -18.15 -3.75
N GLU A 120 -1.55 -19.44 -4.02
CA GLU A 120 -2.38 -20.34 -3.21
C GLU A 120 -1.87 -20.40 -1.77
N GLN A 121 -0.56 -20.60 -1.57
CA GLN A 121 0.05 -20.64 -0.23
C GLN A 121 -0.11 -19.31 0.52
N LYS A 122 0.05 -18.18 -0.17
CA LYS A 122 -0.16 -16.85 0.40
C LYS A 122 -1.61 -16.68 0.86
N SER A 123 -2.57 -17.04 0.01
CA SER A 123 -4.00 -16.96 0.32
C SER A 123 -4.40 -17.85 1.50
N GLU A 124 -3.87 -19.07 1.57
CA GLU A 124 -4.09 -19.98 2.71
C GLU A 124 -3.52 -19.38 4.02
N ALA A 125 -2.33 -18.78 3.95
CA ALA A 125 -1.69 -18.14 5.11
C ALA A 125 -2.45 -16.89 5.57
N GLU A 126 -2.92 -16.06 4.65
CA GLU A 126 -3.76 -14.89 4.93
C GLU A 126 -5.09 -15.32 5.57
N THR A 127 -5.77 -16.30 4.98
CA THR A 127 -7.01 -16.88 5.53
C THR A 127 -6.81 -17.33 6.98
N ARG A 128 -5.73 -18.07 7.24
CA ARG A 128 -5.42 -18.52 8.60
C ARG A 128 -5.12 -17.36 9.55
N THR A 129 -4.41 -16.34 9.09
CA THR A 129 -4.10 -15.15 9.89
C THR A 129 -5.39 -14.40 10.28
N LEU A 130 -6.34 -14.28 9.35
CA LEU A 130 -7.64 -13.67 9.61
C LEU A 130 -8.50 -14.50 10.58
N ILE A 131 -8.49 -15.84 10.46
CA ILE A 131 -9.18 -16.71 11.44
C ILE A 131 -8.59 -16.53 12.83
N GLU A 132 -7.25 -16.53 12.95
CA GLU A 132 -6.56 -16.29 14.23
C GLU A 132 -6.85 -14.87 14.78
N LEU A 133 -6.96 -13.87 13.90
CA LEU A 133 -7.35 -12.50 14.24
C LEU A 133 -8.76 -12.47 14.85
N PHE A 134 -9.75 -13.03 14.16
CA PHE A 134 -11.13 -13.04 14.62
C PHE A 134 -11.30 -13.86 15.90
N SER A 135 -10.71 -15.05 15.95
CA SER A 135 -10.78 -15.90 17.16
C SER A 135 -10.20 -15.18 18.38
N LYS A 136 -9.06 -14.51 18.23
CA LYS A 136 -8.41 -13.81 19.34
C LYS A 136 -9.10 -12.51 19.73
N GLN A 137 -9.54 -11.70 18.76
CA GLN A 137 -10.11 -10.39 19.05
C GLN A 137 -11.59 -10.48 19.43
N LEU A 138 -12.38 -11.31 18.75
CA LEU A 138 -13.81 -11.46 19.00
C LEU A 138 -14.14 -12.59 19.99
N ASP A 139 -13.14 -13.33 20.48
CA ASP A 139 -13.31 -14.48 21.40
C ASP A 139 -14.28 -15.53 20.85
N VAL A 140 -14.14 -15.83 19.55
CA VAL A 140 -14.95 -16.81 18.82
C VAL A 140 -14.13 -18.07 18.52
N ASP A 141 -14.83 -19.18 18.25
CA ASP A 141 -14.15 -20.38 17.78
C ASP A 141 -13.66 -20.24 16.32
N GLU A 142 -12.82 -21.19 15.91
CA GLU A 142 -12.25 -21.19 14.55
C GLU A 142 -13.33 -21.37 13.46
N GLU A 143 -14.47 -21.98 13.79
CA GLU A 143 -15.56 -22.23 12.83
C GLU A 143 -16.26 -20.91 12.47
N VAL A 144 -16.63 -20.11 13.48
CA VAL A 144 -17.19 -18.77 13.25
C VAL A 144 -16.19 -17.85 12.57
N GLY A 145 -14.91 -17.91 12.96
CA GLY A 145 -13.84 -17.15 12.31
C GLY A 145 -13.69 -17.51 10.82
N LEU A 146 -13.78 -18.79 10.47
CA LEU A 146 -13.71 -19.26 9.08
C LEU A 146 -14.90 -18.76 8.25
N ILE A 147 -16.12 -18.82 8.81
CA ILE A 147 -17.33 -18.33 8.13
C ILE A 147 -17.19 -16.83 7.81
N LEU A 148 -16.75 -16.02 8.78
CA LEU A 148 -16.50 -14.59 8.55
C LEU A 148 -15.52 -14.35 7.40
N VAL A 149 -14.41 -15.08 7.35
CA VAL A 149 -13.42 -14.93 6.26
C VAL A 149 -13.98 -15.39 4.91
N GLN A 150 -14.77 -16.46 4.87
CA GLN A 150 -15.40 -16.96 3.64
C GLN A 150 -16.44 -15.99 3.06
N GLU A 151 -17.12 -15.26 3.94
CA GLU A 151 -18.06 -14.19 3.58
C GLU A 151 -17.35 -12.86 3.26
N GLY A 152 -16.01 -12.84 3.30
CA GLY A 152 -15.17 -11.72 2.86
C GLY A 152 -14.84 -10.70 3.92
N PHE A 153 -15.15 -10.96 5.21
CA PHE A 153 -14.74 -10.08 6.30
C PHE A 153 -13.22 -10.21 6.52
N SER A 154 -12.55 -9.07 6.51
CA SER A 154 -11.10 -8.98 6.68
C SER A 154 -10.69 -8.13 7.89
N THR A 155 -11.61 -7.33 8.42
CA THR A 155 -11.36 -6.43 9.56
C THR A 155 -12.43 -6.52 10.65
N ILE A 156 -12.12 -6.04 11.85
CA ILE A 156 -13.06 -6.01 12.99
C ILE A 156 -14.09 -4.89 12.80
N GLU A 157 -13.68 -3.82 12.14
CA GLU A 157 -14.49 -2.66 11.77
C GLU A 157 -15.65 -3.05 10.86
N GLU A 158 -15.39 -3.88 9.85
CA GLU A 158 -16.44 -4.41 8.97
C GLU A 158 -17.49 -5.16 9.80
N VAL A 159 -17.07 -6.09 10.66
CA VAL A 159 -17.97 -6.86 11.53
C VAL A 159 -18.78 -5.92 12.45
N ALA A 160 -18.17 -4.86 12.99
CA ALA A 160 -18.83 -3.91 13.89
C ALA A 160 -19.89 -3.02 13.19
N TYR A 161 -19.65 -2.65 11.93
CA TYR A 161 -20.38 -1.55 11.26
C TYR A 161 -21.16 -1.94 10.01
N VAL A 162 -20.90 -3.08 9.37
CA VAL A 162 -21.70 -3.61 8.26
C VAL A 162 -23.19 -3.64 8.64
N PRO A 163 -24.15 -3.38 7.73
CA PRO A 163 -25.57 -3.52 8.04
C PRO A 163 -25.89 -4.89 8.62
N SER A 164 -26.71 -4.95 9.69
CA SER A 164 -27.04 -6.24 10.33
C SER A 164 -27.76 -7.20 9.39
N ALA A 165 -28.41 -6.68 8.34
CA ALA A 165 -29.05 -7.48 7.31
C ALA A 165 -28.03 -8.37 6.56
N GLU A 166 -26.82 -7.87 6.28
CA GLU A 166 -25.80 -8.63 5.55
C GLU A 166 -25.25 -9.79 6.39
N LEU A 167 -24.98 -9.56 7.68
CA LEU A 167 -24.59 -10.63 8.60
C LEU A 167 -25.70 -11.68 8.81
N MET A 168 -26.96 -11.28 8.66
CA MET A 168 -28.11 -12.19 8.76
C MET A 168 -28.37 -12.98 7.45
N GLU A 169 -27.68 -12.64 6.36
CA GLU A 169 -27.74 -13.44 5.12
C GLU A 169 -26.87 -14.70 5.21
N ILE A 170 -25.91 -14.73 6.15
CA ILE A 170 -25.07 -15.88 6.45
C ILE A 170 -25.95 -16.98 7.07
N GLU A 171 -26.06 -18.13 6.41
CA GLU A 171 -27.00 -19.20 6.81
C GLU A 171 -26.70 -19.75 8.22
N GLU A 172 -25.43 -19.73 8.62
CA GLU A 172 -24.94 -20.24 9.89
C GLU A 172 -25.16 -19.27 11.07
N PHE A 173 -25.51 -18.01 10.82
CA PHE A 173 -25.66 -16.99 11.86
C PHE A 173 -27.14 -16.73 12.20
N ASP A 174 -27.43 -16.63 13.50
CA ASP A 174 -28.71 -16.17 14.01
C ASP A 174 -28.63 -14.76 14.61
N GLU A 175 -29.79 -14.19 14.95
CA GLU A 175 -29.87 -12.81 15.47
C GLU A 175 -29.07 -12.64 16.77
N ASP A 176 -28.96 -13.68 17.59
CA ASP A 176 -28.21 -13.65 18.85
C ASP A 176 -26.70 -13.61 18.57
N ILE A 177 -26.20 -14.48 17.69
CA ILE A 177 -24.79 -14.50 17.24
C ILE A 177 -24.40 -13.17 16.61
N VAL A 178 -25.21 -12.64 15.69
CA VAL A 178 -24.90 -11.37 15.01
C VAL A 178 -24.82 -10.22 16.01
N ASN A 179 -25.76 -10.12 16.94
CA ASN A 179 -25.74 -9.08 17.97
C ASN A 179 -24.53 -9.22 18.90
N GLU A 180 -24.16 -10.44 19.26
CA GLU A 180 -22.99 -10.72 20.10
C GLU A 180 -21.69 -10.37 19.38
N LEU A 181 -21.48 -10.84 18.15
CA LEU A 181 -20.31 -10.52 17.32
C LEU A 181 -20.10 -9.02 17.19
N ARG A 182 -21.17 -8.28 16.88
CA ARG A 182 -21.11 -6.82 16.74
C ARG A 182 -20.79 -6.11 18.03
N THR A 183 -21.33 -6.59 19.14
CA THR A 183 -21.08 -6.01 20.46
C THR A 183 -19.62 -6.20 20.83
N ARG A 184 -19.10 -7.43 20.70
CA ARG A 184 -17.69 -7.74 20.94
C ARG A 184 -16.76 -6.94 20.03
N ALA A 185 -17.07 -6.86 18.74
CA ALA A 185 -16.28 -6.07 17.79
C ALA A 185 -16.22 -4.58 18.21
N ARG A 186 -17.34 -3.98 18.61
CA ARG A 186 -17.37 -2.60 19.11
C ARG A 186 -16.60 -2.42 20.42
N ASP A 187 -16.69 -3.38 21.34
CA ASP A 187 -15.97 -3.35 22.60
C ASP A 187 -14.45 -3.44 22.38
N VAL A 188 -14.01 -4.26 21.42
CA VAL A 188 -12.60 -4.35 21.00
C VAL A 188 -12.13 -3.02 20.42
N LEU A 189 -12.88 -2.44 19.47
CA LEU A 189 -12.53 -1.16 18.86
C LEU A 189 -12.51 -0.03 19.89
N LEU A 190 -13.44 -0.02 20.84
CA LEU A 190 -13.45 0.94 21.93
C LEU A 190 -12.21 0.77 22.83
N THR A 191 -11.86 -0.47 23.16
CA THR A 191 -10.66 -0.75 23.96
C THR A 191 -9.39 -0.32 23.22
N GLN A 192 -9.30 -0.58 21.92
CA GLN A 192 -8.17 -0.13 21.08
C GLN A 192 -8.08 1.39 21.04
N ALA A 193 -9.21 2.09 20.87
CA ALA A 193 -9.27 3.55 20.90
C ALA A 193 -8.83 4.12 22.25
N ILE A 194 -9.27 3.53 23.36
CA ILE A 194 -8.83 3.94 24.71
C ILE A 194 -7.33 3.71 24.89
N VAL A 195 -6.81 2.56 24.48
CA VAL A 195 -5.36 2.27 24.56
C VAL A 195 -4.56 3.24 23.69
N GLN A 196 -5.10 3.63 22.53
CA GLN A 196 -4.46 4.63 21.66
C GLN A 196 -4.48 6.02 22.31
N GLU A 197 -5.61 6.43 22.91
CA GLU A 197 -5.71 7.68 23.68
C GLU A 197 -4.78 7.67 24.90
N GLU A 198 -4.70 6.56 25.66
CA GLU A 198 -3.78 6.43 26.80
C GLU A 198 -2.32 6.54 26.36
N LYS A 199 -1.93 5.97 25.22
CA LYS A 199 -0.57 6.16 24.67
C LYS A 199 -0.30 7.62 24.30
N ILE A 200 -1.31 8.34 23.82
CA ILE A 200 -1.22 9.77 23.51
C ILE A 200 -1.12 10.59 24.81
N ASP A 201 -1.85 10.22 25.85
CA ASP A 201 -1.84 10.88 27.16
C ASP A 201 -0.57 10.57 27.99
N GLU A 202 0.02 9.38 27.82
CA GLU A 202 1.28 8.97 28.46
C GLU A 202 2.52 9.58 27.78
N ALA A 203 2.38 10.05 26.55
CA ALA A 203 3.46 10.71 25.82
C ALA A 203 3.69 12.14 26.32
N GLU A 204 4.23 12.27 27.53
CA GLU A 204 4.72 13.55 28.03
C GLU A 204 6.08 13.87 27.38
N PRO A 205 6.22 15.01 26.68
CA PRO A 205 7.51 15.42 26.14
C PRO A 205 8.51 15.64 27.28
N ALA A 206 9.74 15.17 27.08
CA ALA A 206 10.82 15.37 28.04
C ALA A 206 11.17 16.87 28.17
N GLU A 207 11.75 17.24 29.31
CA GLU A 207 12.05 18.64 29.65
C GLU A 207 13.05 19.27 28.66
N ASP A 208 13.94 18.48 28.07
CA ASP A 208 14.90 18.91 27.06
C ASP A 208 14.25 19.27 25.71
N LEU A 209 13.20 18.55 25.31
CA LEU A 209 12.38 18.89 24.15
C LEU A 209 11.54 20.14 24.42
N MET A 210 10.90 20.22 25.60
CA MET A 210 10.09 21.38 26.00
C MET A 210 10.90 22.66 26.17
N SER A 211 12.17 22.57 26.58
CA SER A 211 13.04 23.72 26.78
C SER A 211 13.73 24.21 25.49
N LEU A 212 13.50 23.54 24.36
CA LEU A 212 14.10 23.90 23.08
C LEU A 212 13.56 25.25 22.57
N GLU A 213 14.47 26.15 22.19
CA GLU A 213 14.10 27.51 21.82
C GLU A 213 13.32 27.56 20.50
N GLY A 214 12.04 27.92 20.57
CA GLY A 214 11.11 27.90 19.44
C GLY A 214 10.12 26.74 19.47
N MET A 215 10.28 25.81 20.43
CA MET A 215 9.31 24.77 20.72
C MET A 215 8.11 25.37 21.46
N ASP A 216 6.91 25.16 20.94
CA ASP A 216 5.67 25.51 21.62
C ASP A 216 5.11 24.31 22.39
N LYS A 217 4.41 24.55 23.51
CA LYS A 217 3.88 23.46 24.34
C LYS A 217 2.90 22.56 23.57
N GLY A 218 2.12 23.11 22.64
CA GLY A 218 1.21 22.28 21.83
C GLY A 218 1.97 21.36 20.89
N LEU A 219 3.01 21.87 20.23
CA LEU A 219 3.90 21.15 19.34
C LEU A 219 4.69 20.06 20.06
N ALA A 220 5.22 20.34 21.25
CA ALA A 220 5.96 19.35 22.02
C ALA A 220 5.09 18.12 22.35
N PHE A 221 3.82 18.32 22.69
CA PHE A 221 2.89 17.22 22.96
C PHE A 221 2.46 16.49 21.67
N THR A 222 2.26 17.21 20.56
CA THR A 222 2.01 16.58 19.24
C THR A 222 3.20 15.73 18.79
N LEU A 223 4.43 16.18 19.05
CA LEU A 223 5.64 15.42 18.76
C LEU A 223 5.75 14.20 19.64
N ALA A 224 5.51 14.35 20.94
CA ALA A 224 5.53 13.23 21.87
C ALA A 224 4.49 12.16 21.52
N SER A 225 3.29 12.54 21.10
CA SER A 225 2.25 11.59 20.67
C SER A 225 2.64 10.78 19.42
N GLU A 226 3.52 11.32 18.58
CA GLU A 226 4.12 10.62 17.43
C GLU A 226 5.43 9.90 17.78
N GLY A 227 5.73 9.74 19.08
CA GLY A 227 6.90 9.02 19.58
C GLY A 227 8.19 9.86 19.68
N VAL A 228 8.11 11.16 19.39
CA VAL A 228 9.24 12.10 19.47
C VAL A 228 9.22 12.78 20.83
N VAL A 229 9.77 12.10 21.83
CA VAL A 229 9.63 12.47 23.24
C VAL A 229 10.77 13.37 23.72
N THR A 230 11.97 13.19 23.20
CA THR A 230 13.19 13.87 23.63
C THR A 230 13.74 14.82 22.56
N ARG A 231 14.69 15.67 22.96
CA ARG A 231 15.40 16.51 21.99
C ARG A 231 16.18 15.69 20.96
N GLU A 232 16.68 14.52 21.36
CA GLU A 232 17.42 13.62 20.47
C GLU A 232 16.51 13.05 19.37
N ASP A 233 15.31 12.60 19.75
CA ASP A 233 14.33 12.08 18.80
C ASP A 233 13.99 13.12 17.73
N LEU A 234 13.84 14.39 18.12
CA LEU A 234 13.62 15.50 17.18
C LEU A 234 14.85 15.78 16.30
N ALA A 235 16.06 15.56 16.81
CA ALA A 235 17.30 15.75 16.06
C ALA A 235 17.50 14.68 14.98
N GLU A 236 16.96 13.48 15.17
CA GLU A 236 17.03 12.38 14.21
C GLU A 236 16.11 12.56 12.99
N LEU A 237 15.00 13.31 13.14
CA LEU A 237 14.03 13.51 12.07
C LEU A 237 14.60 14.28 10.85
N ALA A 238 14.08 13.95 9.66
CA ALA A 238 14.20 14.80 8.50
C ALA A 238 13.17 15.94 8.54
N THR A 239 13.42 17.00 7.75
CA THR A 239 12.48 18.13 7.67
C THR A 239 11.12 17.70 7.10
N ASP A 240 11.11 16.72 6.20
CA ASP A 240 9.89 16.23 5.58
C ASP A 240 9.05 15.42 6.59
N ASP A 241 9.67 14.57 7.41
CA ASP A 241 9.00 13.82 8.48
C ASP A 241 8.28 14.75 9.48
N LEU A 242 8.92 15.87 9.84
CA LEU A 242 8.32 16.86 10.75
C LEU A 242 7.14 17.60 10.11
N LEU A 243 7.13 17.76 8.78
CA LEU A 243 6.02 18.37 8.05
C LEU A 243 4.82 17.43 7.92
N GLU A 244 5.05 16.12 7.90
CA GLU A 244 3.98 15.10 7.92
C GLU A 244 3.26 15.05 9.27
N ILE A 245 4.01 15.21 10.38
CA ILE A 245 3.45 15.22 11.75
C ILE A 245 2.57 16.45 11.99
N LYS A 246 2.98 17.62 11.48
CA LYS A 246 2.20 18.86 11.65
C LYS A 246 2.42 19.79 10.48
N GLU A 247 1.31 20.25 9.90
CA GLU A 247 1.33 21.30 8.89
C GLU A 247 1.99 22.58 9.45
N MET A 248 3.23 22.82 9.04
CA MET A 248 3.99 24.00 9.41
C MET A 248 4.86 24.48 8.25
N ASP A 249 5.51 25.64 8.45
CA ASP A 249 6.42 26.20 7.46
C ASP A 249 7.73 25.40 7.41
N GLN A 250 8.19 25.03 6.22
CA GLN A 250 9.40 24.23 6.01
C GLN A 250 10.64 24.90 6.60
N GLU A 251 10.74 26.23 6.53
CA GLU A 251 11.85 26.97 7.15
C GLU A 251 11.85 26.83 8.68
N LYS A 252 10.68 26.75 9.30
CA LYS A 252 10.54 26.57 10.75
C LYS A 252 10.86 25.15 11.17
N ALA A 253 10.38 24.16 10.41
CA ALA A 253 10.69 22.75 10.65
C ALA A 253 12.20 22.50 10.59
N ALA A 254 12.87 23.00 9.55
CA ALA A 254 14.33 22.91 9.40
C ALA A 254 15.08 23.61 10.54
N ALA A 255 14.61 24.79 10.96
CA ALA A 255 15.22 25.53 12.06
C ALA A 255 15.10 24.79 13.41
N LEU A 256 13.95 24.17 13.68
CA LEU A 256 13.73 23.39 14.91
C LEU A 256 14.63 22.16 14.97
N ILE A 257 14.72 21.40 13.88
CA ILE A 257 15.59 20.21 13.79
C ILE A 257 17.07 20.61 13.92
N MET A 258 17.50 21.69 13.25
CA MET A 258 18.88 22.17 13.37
C MET A 258 19.22 22.64 14.78
N LYS A 259 18.26 23.25 15.50
CA LYS A 259 18.42 23.60 16.91
C LYS A 259 18.46 22.35 17.80
N ALA A 260 17.64 21.35 17.49
CA ALA A 260 17.67 20.07 18.19
C ALA A 260 19.03 19.38 18.02
N ARG A 261 19.67 19.49 16.85
CA ARG A 261 21.03 18.97 16.56
C ARG A 261 22.18 19.78 17.14
N ALA A 262 21.93 20.98 17.70
CA ALA A 262 22.99 21.89 18.10
C ALA A 262 23.96 21.27 19.13
N HIS A 263 23.48 20.40 20.02
CA HIS A 263 24.32 19.72 21.01
C HIS A 263 25.27 18.68 20.42
N TRP A 264 24.95 18.08 19.27
CA TRP A 264 25.89 17.20 18.56
C TRP A 264 27.15 17.96 18.15
N PHE A 265 26.99 19.23 17.74
CA PHE A 265 28.09 20.10 17.33
C PHE A 265 28.87 20.71 18.51
N GLU A 266 28.27 20.85 19.69
CA GLU A 266 28.95 21.31 20.91
C GLU A 266 29.92 20.24 21.47
N THR A 267 29.60 18.96 21.25
CA THR A 267 30.41 17.84 21.75
C THR A 267 31.66 17.61 20.88
N GLU A 268 31.59 17.88 19.58
CA GLU A 268 32.75 17.82 18.66
C GLU A 268 33.81 18.91 18.91
N GLN A 269 33.46 20.04 19.53
CA GLN A 269 34.41 21.10 19.85
C GLN A 269 35.20 20.86 21.15
N GLN A 270 34.85 19.83 21.93
CA GLN A 270 35.52 19.47 23.18
C GLN A 270 36.40 18.21 23.09
N ALA A 271 36.47 17.56 21.91
CA ALA A 271 37.33 16.40 21.62
C ALA A 271 38.57 16.81 20.81
#